data_AF-A0ABD1EBF9-F1
#
_entry.id   AF-A0ABD1EBF9-F1
#
_cell.length_a   1.000
_cell.length_b   1.000
_cell.length_c   1.000
_cell.angle_alpha   90.00
_cell.angle_beta   90.00
_cell.angle_gamma   90.00
#
_symmetry.space_group_name_H-M   'P 1'
#
loop_
_entity.id
_entity.type
_entity.pdbx_description
1 polymer ?
#
loop_
_entity_poly.entity_id
_entity_poly.type
_entity_poly.pdbx_seq_one_letter_code
_entity_poly.pdbx_strand_id
1 'polypeptide(L)'
;MVKEGKESEKATWKGVKPDYFAAWTYIIMFFVIVFNFMLMETLGTPLIMDQLGWSKDDALFYMGVLLSVCALCSIVTFPLIPVLSRKFSEVKLLIWVGFFLVFIGRMLCIPFYGPTPLVYDVNLRLNLSRFCDQQMKNITLRDQLNYHQLNESLHKLGSYLDPDITNEMEVRQMTFDCGDDLLGCPSNQEWCNYVPAITFAQFILCFILTVIGYPIGVTLIQTLFSKLLGSRPQGVWMGLMTGAGCLSRIMGPVFVTYIYQTYGTIWTFGLTAIMMVVGLLWLLYFRRRLEPHDPYEGTQEMKDLVSINDGQKELLS
;
A
#
# COMPACT_ATOMS: atom_id res chain seq x y z
N MET A 1 -24.50 -2.26 -34.08
CA MET A 1 -23.08 -2.53 -34.38
C MET A 1 -22.84 -3.32 -35.70
N VAL A 2 -23.80 -3.36 -36.64
CA VAL A 2 -23.61 -3.83 -38.04
C VAL A 2 -24.08 -2.77 -39.06
N LYS A 3 -24.42 -1.56 -38.62
CA LYS A 3 -25.03 -0.51 -39.47
C LYS A 3 -24.05 0.56 -40.01
N GLU A 4 -22.74 0.36 -39.88
CA GLU A 4 -21.73 1.28 -40.45
C GLU A 4 -21.11 0.81 -41.78
N GLY A 5 -21.71 -0.17 -42.47
CA GLY A 5 -21.31 -0.51 -43.85
C GLY A 5 -19.85 -0.99 -44.01
N LYS A 6 -19.21 -1.46 -42.94
CA LYS A 6 -17.90 -2.13 -43.00
C LYS A 6 -18.10 -3.62 -42.72
N GLU A 7 -17.70 -4.46 -43.67
CA GLU A 7 -17.95 -5.91 -43.69
C GLU A 7 -17.23 -6.74 -42.60
N SER A 8 -16.47 -6.09 -41.70
CA SER A 8 -15.80 -6.79 -40.60
C SER A 8 -15.54 -5.85 -39.44
N GLU A 9 -15.79 -6.32 -38.21
CA GLU A 9 -15.37 -5.67 -36.96
C GLU A 9 -13.94 -5.14 -37.08
N LYS A 10 -13.01 -5.96 -37.62
CA LYS A 10 -11.59 -5.63 -37.84
C LYS A 10 -11.34 -4.36 -38.67
N ALA A 11 -12.25 -3.98 -39.56
CA ALA A 11 -12.13 -2.79 -40.41
C ALA A 11 -12.64 -1.51 -39.73
N THR A 12 -13.58 -1.63 -38.79
CA THR A 12 -14.03 -0.53 -37.93
C THR A 12 -12.98 -0.23 -36.85
N TRP A 13 -12.34 -1.27 -36.29
CA TRP A 13 -11.23 -1.17 -35.32
C TRP A 13 -10.00 -0.41 -35.83
N LYS A 14 -9.67 -0.52 -37.12
CA LYS A 14 -8.53 0.17 -37.73
C LYS A 14 -8.76 1.68 -37.96
N GLY A 15 -10.02 2.14 -37.92
CA GLY A 15 -10.36 3.54 -38.20
C GLY A 15 -10.28 4.48 -37.00
N VAL A 16 -10.53 3.98 -35.79
CA VAL A 16 -10.56 4.80 -34.55
C VAL A 16 -9.29 4.55 -33.74
N LYS A 17 -8.33 5.48 -33.83
CA LYS A 17 -7.08 5.41 -33.06
C LYS A 17 -7.38 5.31 -31.55
N PRO A 18 -6.74 4.39 -30.80
CA PRO A 18 -6.88 4.34 -29.34
C PRO A 18 -6.52 5.68 -28.71
N ASP A 19 -7.25 6.08 -27.66
CA ASP A 19 -6.74 7.12 -26.78
C ASP A 19 -5.63 6.54 -25.90
N TYR A 20 -4.45 6.36 -26.52
CA TYR A 20 -3.25 5.83 -25.87
C TYR A 20 -2.88 6.65 -24.63
N PHE A 21 -3.22 7.94 -24.62
CA PHE A 21 -2.99 8.82 -23.48
C PHE A 21 -3.82 8.41 -22.26
N ALA A 22 -5.10 8.09 -22.45
CA ALA A 22 -5.96 7.59 -21.36
C ALA A 22 -5.50 6.21 -20.87
N ALA A 23 -5.10 5.33 -21.80
CA ALA A 23 -4.61 3.99 -21.46
C ALA A 23 -3.33 4.06 -20.60
N TRP A 24 -2.34 4.85 -21.02
CA TRP A 24 -1.12 5.07 -20.23
C TRP A 24 -1.40 5.76 -18.90
N THR A 25 -2.34 6.71 -18.86
CA THR A 25 -2.74 7.35 -17.60
C THR A 25 -3.25 6.32 -16.60
N TYR A 26 -4.15 5.42 -17.00
CA TYR A 26 -4.66 4.37 -16.09
C TYR A 26 -3.56 3.42 -15.61
N ILE A 27 -2.60 3.05 -16.46
CA ILE A 27 -1.47 2.20 -16.08
C ILE A 27 -0.58 2.89 -15.04
N ILE A 28 -0.26 4.18 -15.25
CA ILE A 28 0.54 4.96 -14.30
C ILE A 28 -0.23 5.11 -12.97
N MET A 29 -1.53 5.42 -13.03
CA MET A 29 -2.36 5.52 -11.82
C MET A 29 -2.48 4.19 -11.07
N PHE A 30 -2.55 3.07 -11.80
CA PHE A 30 -2.52 1.73 -11.21
C PHE A 30 -1.19 1.46 -10.50
N PHE A 31 -0.07 1.82 -11.11
CA PHE A 31 1.24 1.75 -10.47
C PHE A 31 1.27 2.59 -9.18
N VAL A 32 0.82 3.85 -9.22
CA VAL A 32 0.85 4.77 -8.07
C VAL A 32 0.04 4.22 -6.90
N ILE A 33 -1.18 3.76 -7.15
CA ILE A 33 -2.07 3.30 -6.07
C ILE A 33 -1.59 1.97 -5.46
N VAL A 34 -1.10 1.03 -6.29
CA VAL A 34 -0.55 -0.24 -5.82
C VAL A 34 0.77 -0.03 -5.08
N PHE A 35 1.66 0.82 -5.61
CA PHE A 35 2.90 1.20 -4.95
C PHE A 35 2.60 1.70 -3.54
N ASN A 36 1.69 2.67 -3.39
CA ASN A 36 1.32 3.21 -2.08
C ASN A 36 0.83 2.13 -1.10
N PHE A 37 -0.07 1.25 -1.53
CA PHE A 37 -0.60 0.18 -0.67
C PHE A 37 0.49 -0.80 -0.22
N MET A 38 1.33 -1.26 -1.15
CA MET A 38 2.43 -2.19 -0.87
C MET A 38 3.40 -1.64 0.19
N LEU A 39 3.60 -0.32 0.22
CA LEU A 39 4.46 0.29 1.23
C LEU A 39 3.93 0.13 2.64
N MET A 40 2.62 0.29 2.85
CA MET A 40 2.03 0.06 4.18
C MET A 40 2.00 -1.42 4.53
N GLU A 41 1.80 -2.30 3.55
CA GLU A 41 1.86 -3.74 3.76
C GLU A 41 3.27 -4.18 4.19
N THR A 42 4.32 -3.62 3.58
CA THR A 42 5.71 -3.97 3.86
C THR A 42 6.26 -3.30 5.11
N LEU A 43 6.01 -2.00 5.27
CA LEU A 43 6.55 -1.21 6.39
C LEU A 43 5.67 -1.23 7.62
N GLY A 44 4.43 -1.72 7.56
CA GLY A 44 3.50 -1.65 8.68
C GLY A 44 4.05 -2.32 9.96
N THR A 45 4.60 -3.53 9.84
CA THR A 45 5.21 -4.24 10.97
C THR A 45 6.45 -3.52 11.53
N PRO A 46 7.50 -3.21 10.75
CA PRO A 46 8.67 -2.52 11.29
C PRO A 46 8.31 -1.12 11.81
N LEU A 47 7.34 -0.43 11.21
CA LEU A 47 6.87 0.86 11.70
C LEU A 47 6.26 0.75 13.11
N ILE A 48 5.40 -0.24 13.36
CA ILE A 48 4.81 -0.45 14.69
C ILE A 48 5.90 -0.81 15.70
N MET A 49 6.84 -1.68 15.32
CA MET A 49 7.96 -2.06 16.20
C MET A 49 8.83 -0.85 16.56
N ASP A 50 9.23 -0.06 15.56
CA ASP A 50 10.13 1.09 15.73
C ASP A 50 9.44 2.25 16.45
N GLN A 51 8.16 2.51 16.14
CA GLN A 51 7.44 3.69 16.64
C GLN A 51 6.66 3.46 17.94
N LEU A 52 6.00 2.30 18.07
CA LEU A 52 5.19 1.95 19.24
C LEU A 52 5.98 1.09 20.24
N GLY A 53 7.17 0.61 19.87
CA GLY A 53 7.96 -0.26 20.73
C GLY A 53 7.25 -1.59 21.00
N TRP A 54 6.55 -2.15 20.03
CA TRP A 54 5.91 -3.46 20.19
C TRP A 54 6.91 -4.59 19.93
N SER A 55 6.73 -5.72 20.62
CA SER A 55 7.51 -6.93 20.39
C SER A 55 7.30 -7.43 18.96
N LYS A 56 8.27 -8.21 18.43
CA LYS A 56 8.15 -8.81 17.10
C LYS A 56 6.88 -9.64 16.97
N ASP A 57 6.61 -10.46 17.98
CA ASP A 57 5.49 -11.40 17.98
C ASP A 57 4.14 -10.66 18.02
N ASP A 58 4.02 -9.66 18.89
CA ASP A 58 2.81 -8.83 18.96
C ASP A 58 2.60 -8.05 17.66
N ALA A 59 3.64 -7.39 17.16
CA ALA A 59 3.56 -6.61 15.93
C ALA A 59 3.12 -7.46 14.74
N LEU A 60 3.69 -8.67 14.57
CA LEU A 60 3.30 -9.60 13.52
C LEU A 60 1.86 -10.09 13.68
N PHE A 61 1.46 -10.44 14.90
CA PHE A 61 0.11 -10.93 15.18
C PHE A 61 -0.94 -9.86 14.86
N TYR A 62 -0.79 -8.65 15.41
CA TYR A 62 -1.76 -7.56 15.20
C TYR A 62 -1.77 -7.08 13.75
N MET A 63 -0.62 -7.00 13.07
CA MET A 63 -0.58 -6.68 11.64
C MET A 63 -1.26 -7.75 10.79
N GLY A 64 -1.09 -9.03 11.13
CA GLY A 64 -1.79 -10.13 10.47
C GLY A 64 -3.30 -10.06 10.63
N VAL A 65 -3.79 -9.76 11.85
CA VAL A 65 -5.21 -9.53 12.11
C VAL A 65 -5.72 -8.33 11.32
N LEU A 66 -4.97 -7.22 11.33
CA LEU A 66 -5.33 -6.00 10.61
C LEU A 66 -5.48 -6.26 9.11
N LEU A 67 -4.50 -6.90 8.47
CA LEU A 67 -4.55 -7.26 7.05
C LEU A 67 -5.72 -8.21 6.73
N SER A 68 -6.03 -9.14 7.63
CA SER A 68 -7.16 -10.06 7.49
C SER A 68 -8.50 -9.32 7.50
N VAL A 69 -8.69 -8.39 8.44
CA VAL A 69 -9.88 -7.51 8.48
C VAL A 69 -9.99 -6.70 7.19
N CYS A 70 -8.86 -6.24 6.66
CA CYS A 70 -8.84 -5.45 5.43
C CYS A 70 -9.24 -6.26 4.19
N ALA A 71 -8.86 -7.53 4.14
CA ALA A 71 -9.34 -8.45 3.11
C ALA A 71 -10.87 -8.62 3.18
N LEU A 72 -11.43 -8.78 4.38
CA LEU A 72 -12.88 -8.87 4.58
C LEU A 72 -13.60 -7.58 4.18
N CYS A 73 -13.07 -6.41 4.56
CA CYS A 73 -13.60 -5.12 4.13
C CYS A 73 -13.58 -5.00 2.60
N SER A 74 -12.50 -5.46 1.95
CA SER A 74 -12.38 -5.44 0.49
C SER A 74 -13.47 -6.29 -0.20
N ILE A 75 -13.80 -7.46 0.35
CA ILE A 75 -14.90 -8.31 -0.15
C ILE A 75 -16.23 -7.54 -0.14
N VAL A 76 -16.50 -6.74 0.89
CA VAL A 76 -17.70 -5.91 0.99
C VAL A 76 -17.68 -4.72 0.02
N THR A 77 -16.51 -4.16 -0.27
CA THR A 77 -16.41 -3.03 -1.21
C THR A 77 -16.76 -3.41 -2.65
N PHE A 78 -16.51 -4.64 -3.10
CA PHE A 78 -16.82 -5.08 -4.47
C PHE A 78 -18.30 -4.93 -4.87
N PRO A 79 -19.30 -5.43 -4.12
CA PRO A 79 -20.71 -5.21 -4.44
C PRO A 79 -21.15 -3.75 -4.24
N LEU A 80 -20.43 -2.96 -3.44
CA LEU A 80 -20.72 -1.53 -3.24
C LEU A 80 -20.35 -0.70 -4.48
N ILE A 81 -19.33 -1.08 -5.24
CA ILE A 81 -18.86 -0.33 -6.41
C ILE A 81 -19.96 -0.17 -7.47
N PRO A 82 -20.65 -1.22 -7.97
CA PRO A 82 -21.74 -1.04 -8.93
C PRO A 82 -22.89 -0.17 -8.41
N VAL A 83 -23.23 -0.29 -7.13
CA VAL A 83 -24.29 0.53 -6.50
C VAL A 83 -23.89 1.99 -6.50
N LEU A 84 -22.63 2.29 -6.14
CA LEU A 84 -22.12 3.64 -6.04
C LEU A 84 -21.88 4.26 -7.43
N SER A 85 -21.45 3.46 -8.41
CA SER A 85 -21.29 3.87 -9.82
C SER A 85 -22.60 4.22 -10.51
N ARG A 86 -23.76 3.73 -10.03
CA ARG A 86 -25.07 4.18 -10.51
C ARG A 86 -25.41 5.60 -10.06
N LYS A 87 -24.89 6.01 -8.90
CA LYS A 87 -25.16 7.33 -8.32
C LYS A 87 -24.13 8.38 -8.72
N PHE A 88 -22.88 7.96 -8.94
CA PHE A 88 -21.77 8.83 -9.31
C PHE A 88 -21.03 8.25 -10.52
N SER A 89 -20.61 9.10 -11.45
CA SER A 89 -19.74 8.70 -12.56
C SER A 89 -18.49 7.98 -12.03
N GLU A 90 -18.13 6.85 -12.63
CA GLU A 90 -17.01 5.98 -12.21
C GLU A 90 -15.69 6.75 -12.03
N VAL A 91 -15.40 7.72 -12.90
CA VAL A 91 -14.19 8.56 -12.81
C VAL A 91 -14.19 9.45 -11.57
N LYS A 92 -15.33 10.09 -11.23
CA LYS A 92 -15.44 10.88 -9.99
C LYS A 92 -15.30 9.99 -8.76
N LEU A 93 -15.84 8.77 -8.81
CA LEU A 93 -15.70 7.82 -7.72
C LEU A 93 -14.24 7.38 -7.53
N LEU A 94 -13.52 7.12 -8.62
CA LEU A 94 -12.09 6.84 -8.62
C LEU A 94 -11.28 7.98 -7.99
N ILE A 95 -11.59 9.23 -8.35
CA ILE A 95 -10.87 10.41 -7.84
C ILE A 95 -11.14 10.61 -6.33
N TRP A 96 -12.41 10.65 -5.92
CA TRP A 96 -12.78 11.03 -4.55
C TRP A 96 -12.70 9.89 -3.53
N VAL A 97 -12.98 8.66 -3.93
CA VAL A 97 -12.92 7.51 -3.02
C VAL A 97 -11.63 6.72 -3.23
N GLY A 98 -11.18 6.54 -4.46
CA GLY A 98 -9.93 5.83 -4.74
C GLY A 98 -8.69 6.62 -4.32
N PHE A 99 -8.48 7.80 -4.91
CA PHE A 99 -7.25 8.57 -4.71
C PHE A 99 -7.29 9.48 -3.50
N PHE A 100 -8.35 10.28 -3.35
CA PHE A 100 -8.42 11.30 -2.30
C PHE A 100 -8.46 10.68 -0.89
N LEU A 101 -9.20 9.59 -0.71
CA LEU A 101 -9.31 8.91 0.57
C LEU A 101 -7.99 8.25 0.99
N VAL A 102 -7.27 7.63 0.04
CA VAL A 102 -5.90 7.12 0.27
C VAL A 102 -4.92 8.26 0.57
N PHE A 103 -5.04 9.39 -0.13
CA PHE A 103 -4.23 10.59 0.14
C PHE A 103 -4.43 11.10 1.58
N ILE A 104 -5.68 11.22 2.06
CA ILE A 104 -5.96 11.60 3.44
C ILE A 104 -5.34 10.58 4.41
N GLY A 105 -5.46 9.28 4.11
CA GLY A 105 -4.79 8.24 4.88
C GLY A 105 -3.30 8.54 5.05
N ARG A 106 -2.59 8.82 3.95
CA ARG A 106 -1.16 9.14 3.99
C ARG A 106 -0.84 10.39 4.81
N MET A 107 -1.65 11.43 4.70
CA MET A 107 -1.46 12.66 5.48
C MET A 107 -1.65 12.43 6.98
N LEU A 108 -2.58 11.54 7.37
CA LEU A 108 -2.79 11.18 8.77
C LEU A 108 -1.70 10.26 9.34
N CYS A 109 -1.00 9.53 8.47
CA CYS A 109 0.17 8.72 8.86
C CYS A 109 1.41 9.59 9.19
N ILE A 110 1.43 10.89 8.88
CA ILE A 110 2.56 11.78 9.19
C ILE A 110 2.43 12.24 10.66
N PRO A 111 3.39 11.89 11.54
CA PRO A 111 3.35 12.32 12.92
C PRO A 111 3.81 13.78 13.05
N PHE A 112 2.88 14.69 13.33
CA PHE A 112 3.19 16.12 13.50
C PHE A 112 3.55 16.50 14.93
N TYR A 113 3.08 15.74 15.92
CA TYR A 113 3.22 16.07 17.34
C TYR A 113 3.26 14.80 18.20
N GLY A 114 4.15 14.79 19.19
CA GLY A 114 4.29 13.69 20.14
C GLY A 114 5.71 13.58 20.71
N PRO A 115 5.93 12.67 21.67
CA PRO A 115 7.27 12.28 22.10
C PRO A 115 7.99 11.53 20.97
N THR A 116 9.31 11.52 20.99
CA THR A 116 10.12 10.68 20.11
C THR A 116 9.92 9.19 20.44
N PRO A 117 10.08 8.28 19.47
CA PRO A 117 10.00 6.85 19.72
C PRO A 117 11.07 6.40 20.72
N LEU A 118 10.83 5.25 21.35
CA LEU A 118 11.84 4.58 22.17
C LEU A 118 13.03 4.19 21.28
N VAL A 119 14.26 4.39 21.76
CA VAL A 119 15.48 4.02 21.03
C VAL A 119 16.26 3.02 21.87
N TYR A 120 16.73 1.95 21.23
CA TYR A 120 17.59 0.95 21.86
C TYR A 120 19.00 0.93 21.24
N ASP A 121 20.00 0.53 22.02
CA ASP A 121 21.38 0.45 21.54
C ASP A 121 21.62 -0.84 20.74
N VAL A 122 21.99 -0.65 19.46
CA VAL A 122 22.32 -1.74 18.54
C VAL A 122 23.51 -2.57 19.03
N ASN A 123 24.53 -1.94 19.62
CA ASN A 123 25.71 -2.65 20.12
C ASN A 123 25.35 -3.54 21.30
N LEU A 124 24.46 -3.04 22.17
CA LEU A 124 23.93 -3.81 23.28
C LEU A 124 23.19 -5.05 22.75
N ARG A 125 22.22 -4.87 21.84
CA ARG A 125 21.48 -5.98 21.23
C ARG A 125 22.39 -7.04 20.59
N LEU A 126 23.40 -6.62 19.82
CA LEU A 126 24.37 -7.53 19.20
C LEU A 126 25.18 -8.31 20.25
N ASN A 127 25.59 -7.65 21.33
CA ASN A 127 26.34 -8.29 22.41
C ASN A 127 25.47 -9.30 23.21
N LEU A 128 24.19 -8.99 23.47
CA LEU A 128 23.26 -9.95 24.11
C LEU A 128 23.04 -11.18 23.21
N SER A 129 22.82 -10.96 21.92
CA SER A 129 22.65 -12.04 20.94
C SER A 129 23.89 -12.95 20.88
N ARG A 130 25.10 -12.38 20.89
CA ARG A 130 26.36 -13.14 20.97
C ARG A 130 26.50 -13.93 22.27
N PHE A 131 26.14 -13.35 23.41
CA PHE A 131 26.16 -14.04 24.70
C PHE A 131 25.22 -15.26 24.70
N CYS A 132 24.00 -15.07 24.19
CA CYS A 132 23.04 -16.14 23.99
C CYS A 132 23.54 -17.26 23.08
N ASP A 133 24.16 -16.91 21.95
CA ASP A 133 24.75 -17.89 21.03
C ASP A 133 25.89 -18.67 21.70
N GLN A 134 26.71 -18.01 22.54
CA GLN A 134 27.76 -18.68 23.32
C GLN A 134 27.17 -19.69 24.32
N GLN A 135 26.15 -19.30 25.08
CA GLN A 135 25.53 -20.16 26.11
C GLN A 135 24.70 -21.30 25.52
N MET A 136 23.90 -21.03 24.49
CA MET A 136 22.94 -22.01 23.96
C MET A 136 23.53 -22.93 22.87
N LYS A 137 24.45 -22.44 22.04
CA LYS A 137 24.99 -23.23 20.91
C LYS A 137 26.34 -23.88 21.22
N ASN A 138 26.91 -23.63 22.39
CA ASN A 138 28.22 -24.15 22.83
C ASN A 138 29.34 -23.87 21.80
N ILE A 139 29.17 -22.80 21.00
CA ILE A 139 30.15 -22.35 20.01
C ILE A 139 31.15 -21.48 20.77
N THR A 140 32.39 -21.93 20.85
CA THR A 140 33.52 -21.11 21.30
C THR A 140 33.89 -20.09 20.22
N LEU A 141 32.98 -19.14 19.96
CA LEU A 141 33.26 -17.93 19.21
C LEU A 141 34.17 -17.06 20.08
N ARG A 142 35.46 -17.40 20.03
CA ARG A 142 36.56 -16.57 20.51
C ARG A 142 36.61 -15.38 19.56
N ASP A 143 35.92 -14.29 19.91
CA ASP A 143 36.40 -12.92 19.69
C ASP A 143 35.46 -11.87 20.35
N GLN A 144 35.98 -11.26 21.41
CA GLN A 144 35.64 -9.93 21.98
C GLN A 144 34.22 -9.67 22.51
N LEU A 145 33.67 -10.52 23.39
CA LEU A 145 32.57 -10.07 24.27
C LEU A 145 33.16 -9.40 25.52
N ASN A 146 33.01 -8.07 25.63
CA ASN A 146 33.42 -7.33 26.84
C ASN A 146 32.32 -7.44 27.91
N TYR A 147 32.33 -8.54 28.66
CA TYR A 147 31.31 -8.87 29.66
C TYR A 147 31.08 -7.74 30.68
N HIS A 148 32.14 -7.03 31.09
CA HIS A 148 32.03 -5.89 32.01
C HIS A 148 31.14 -4.78 31.44
N GLN A 149 31.42 -4.36 30.19
CA GLN A 149 30.67 -3.30 29.52
C GLN A 149 29.22 -3.72 29.24
N LEU A 150 29.00 -5.00 28.95
CA LEU A 150 27.69 -5.58 28.75
C LEU A 150 26.87 -5.58 30.04
N ASN A 151 27.46 -6.01 31.16
CA ASN A 151 26.80 -6.05 32.46
C ASN A 151 26.50 -4.63 32.98
N GLU A 152 27.39 -3.66 32.78
CA GLU A 152 27.10 -2.26 33.10
C GLU A 152 25.91 -1.70 32.30
N SER A 153 25.81 -2.06 31.03
CA SER A 153 24.72 -1.60 30.16
C SER A 153 23.39 -2.25 30.56
N LEU A 154 23.41 -3.53 30.93
CA LEU A 154 22.24 -4.25 31.45
C LEU A 154 21.81 -3.76 32.84
N HIS A 155 22.76 -3.35 33.69
CA HIS A 155 22.46 -2.80 35.00
C HIS A 155 21.66 -1.49 34.90
N LYS A 156 21.85 -0.70 33.83
CA LYS A 156 21.00 0.48 33.54
C LYS A 156 19.56 0.11 33.21
N LEU A 157 19.32 -1.10 32.72
CA LEU A 157 18.01 -1.66 32.41
C LEU A 157 17.43 -2.50 33.57
N GLY A 158 18.13 -2.60 34.70
CA GLY A 158 17.70 -3.35 35.89
C GLY A 158 17.92 -4.87 35.80
N SER A 159 18.74 -5.35 34.86
CA SER A 159 19.13 -6.77 34.74
C SER A 159 20.63 -6.96 35.02
N TYR A 160 21.04 -8.16 35.39
CA TYR A 160 22.44 -8.55 35.53
C TYR A 160 22.66 -9.92 34.86
N LEU A 161 23.84 -10.11 34.27
CA LEU A 161 24.20 -11.41 33.71
C LEU A 161 24.78 -12.29 34.82
N ASP A 162 24.40 -13.56 34.83
CA ASP A 162 25.10 -14.60 35.59
C ASP A 162 25.66 -15.62 34.58
N PRO A 163 26.99 -15.75 34.47
CA PRO A 163 27.59 -16.62 33.47
C PRO A 163 27.50 -18.11 33.83
N ASP A 164 27.17 -18.46 35.08
CA ASP A 164 27.08 -19.84 35.57
C ASP A 164 25.71 -20.48 35.24
N ILE A 165 24.72 -19.65 34.92
CA ILE A 165 23.39 -20.08 34.49
C ILE A 165 23.44 -20.56 33.04
N THR A 166 23.13 -21.84 32.85
CA THR A 166 23.06 -22.50 31.53
C THR A 166 21.63 -22.87 31.13
N ASN A 167 20.65 -22.63 32.02
CA ASN A 167 19.25 -22.95 31.78
C ASN A 167 18.66 -21.98 30.74
N GLU A 168 18.18 -22.50 29.60
CA GLU A 168 17.80 -21.69 28.44
C GLU A 168 16.78 -20.59 28.79
N MET A 169 15.77 -20.92 29.60
CA MET A 169 14.71 -19.99 29.99
C MET A 169 15.26 -18.83 30.84
N GLU A 170 16.14 -19.13 31.79
CA GLU A 170 16.75 -18.11 32.64
C GLU A 170 17.72 -17.22 31.84
N VAL A 171 18.49 -17.83 30.92
CA VAL A 171 19.37 -17.09 30.00
C VAL A 171 18.58 -16.10 29.14
N ARG A 172 17.47 -16.53 28.54
CA ARG A 172 16.60 -15.65 27.76
C ARG A 172 15.99 -14.54 28.61
N GLN A 173 15.55 -14.85 29.83
CA GLN A 173 14.95 -13.86 30.72
C GLN A 173 15.94 -12.76 31.13
N MET A 174 17.17 -13.11 31.51
CA MET A 174 18.18 -12.10 31.89
C MET A 174 18.72 -11.30 30.69
N THR A 175 18.59 -11.84 29.47
CA THR A 175 19.07 -11.23 28.23
C THR A 175 17.96 -10.60 27.37
N PHE A 176 16.77 -10.34 27.90
CA PHE A 176 15.68 -9.73 27.12
C PHE A 176 15.40 -10.51 25.81
N ASP A 177 15.26 -11.82 25.94
CA ASP A 177 15.20 -12.81 24.86
C ASP A 177 16.32 -12.60 23.83
N CYS A 178 17.57 -12.62 24.31
CA CYS A 178 18.76 -12.42 23.47
C CYS A 178 18.79 -11.07 22.73
N GLY A 179 18.19 -10.05 23.34
CA GLY A 179 18.06 -8.70 22.80
C GLY A 179 16.88 -8.51 21.84
N ASP A 180 15.99 -9.49 21.73
CA ASP A 180 14.78 -9.34 20.92
C ASP A 180 13.67 -8.54 21.61
N ASP A 181 13.67 -8.48 22.94
CA ASP A 181 12.81 -7.61 23.74
C ASP A 181 13.40 -6.19 23.93
N LEU A 182 14.49 -5.84 23.22
CA LEU A 182 14.89 -4.44 23.09
C LEU A 182 13.96 -3.76 22.08
N LEU A 183 12.94 -3.09 22.63
CA LEU A 183 11.85 -2.47 21.88
C LEU A 183 12.20 -1.08 21.34
N GLY A 184 11.53 -0.70 20.25
CA GLY A 184 11.65 0.61 19.63
C GLY A 184 12.64 0.64 18.47
N CYS A 185 13.14 1.82 18.16
CA CYS A 185 13.99 2.09 17.02
C CYS A 185 15.48 1.81 17.31
N PRO A 186 16.25 1.28 16.36
CA PRO A 186 17.69 1.12 16.53
C PRO A 186 18.43 2.46 16.60
N SER A 187 19.45 2.56 17.46
CA SER A 187 20.30 3.74 17.60
C SER A 187 21.07 4.17 16.34
N ASN A 188 21.12 3.32 15.29
CA ASN A 188 21.72 3.69 14.00
C ASN A 188 20.83 4.60 13.14
N GLN A 189 19.54 4.71 13.47
CA GLN A 189 18.57 5.54 12.76
C GLN A 189 18.45 6.90 13.46
N GLU A 190 19.18 7.89 12.96
CA GLU A 190 19.25 9.23 13.58
C GLU A 190 17.89 9.94 13.66
N TRP A 191 16.99 9.64 12.71
CA TRP A 191 15.66 10.22 12.64
C TRP A 191 14.78 9.90 13.85
N CYS A 192 15.05 8.80 14.56
CA CYS A 192 14.30 8.44 15.76
C CYS A 192 14.53 9.39 16.94
N ASN A 193 15.58 10.22 16.91
CA ASN A 193 15.86 11.19 17.97
C ASN A 193 15.10 12.52 17.81
N TYR A 194 14.54 12.81 16.64
CA TYR A 194 13.88 14.09 16.37
C TYR A 194 12.49 13.96 15.75
N VAL A 195 12.15 12.81 15.15
CA VAL A 195 10.82 12.57 14.59
C VAL A 195 9.88 12.09 15.70
N PRO A 196 8.69 12.70 15.86
CA PRO A 196 7.69 12.21 16.81
C PRO A 196 7.19 10.81 16.46
N ALA A 197 6.91 10.01 17.49
CA ALA A 197 6.31 8.69 17.33
C ALA A 197 4.86 8.79 16.81
N ILE A 198 4.49 7.89 15.89
CA ILE A 198 3.10 7.76 15.46
C ILE A 198 2.24 7.21 16.61
N THR A 199 1.06 7.79 16.83
CA THR A 199 0.13 7.23 17.81
C THR A 199 -0.59 6.02 17.23
N PHE A 200 -0.95 5.06 18.08
CA PHE A 200 -1.70 3.87 17.65
C PHE A 200 -3.02 4.23 16.94
N ALA A 201 -3.72 5.26 17.43
CA ALA A 201 -4.96 5.73 16.82
C ALA A 201 -4.75 6.32 15.41
N GLN A 202 -3.68 7.10 15.19
CA GLN A 202 -3.33 7.64 13.88
C GLN A 202 -2.99 6.51 12.90
N PHE A 203 -2.21 5.53 13.35
CA PHE A 203 -1.86 4.36 12.55
C PHE A 203 -3.12 3.61 12.07
N ILE A 204 -4.04 3.28 12.99
CA ILE A 204 -5.29 2.59 12.65
C ILE A 204 -6.16 3.42 11.70
N LEU A 205 -6.31 4.72 11.94
CA LEU A 205 -7.13 5.61 11.10
C LEU A 205 -6.56 5.71 9.67
N CYS A 206 -5.26 5.90 9.55
CA CYS A 206 -4.55 5.90 8.26
C CYS A 206 -4.75 4.57 7.50
N PHE A 207 -4.68 3.45 8.23
CA PHE A 207 -4.83 2.11 7.66
C PHE A 207 -6.26 1.88 7.13
N ILE A 208 -7.28 2.17 7.95
CA ILE A 208 -8.69 2.02 7.57
C ILE A 208 -9.02 2.83 6.32
N LEU A 209 -8.56 4.09 6.25
CA LEU A 209 -8.78 4.92 5.07
C LEU A 209 -8.09 4.33 3.84
N THR A 210 -6.81 3.95 3.96
CA THR A 210 -6.08 3.33 2.85
C THR A 210 -6.79 2.07 2.34
N VAL A 211 -7.35 1.26 3.25
CA VAL A 211 -8.03 -0.01 2.96
C VAL A 211 -9.37 0.17 2.28
N ILE A 212 -10.09 1.25 2.56
CA ILE A 212 -11.34 1.54 1.86
C ILE A 212 -11.05 2.07 0.45
N GLY A 213 -10.09 2.99 0.32
CA GLY A 213 -9.80 3.65 -0.95
C GLY A 213 -9.07 2.77 -1.96
N TYR A 214 -8.11 1.96 -1.51
CA TYR A 214 -7.29 1.11 -2.38
C TYR A 214 -8.08 0.11 -3.26
N PRO A 215 -8.94 -0.78 -2.71
CA PRO A 215 -9.65 -1.78 -3.52
C PRO A 215 -10.64 -1.12 -4.49
N ILE A 216 -11.28 -0.03 -4.07
CA ILE A 216 -12.18 0.77 -4.92
C ILE A 216 -11.39 1.40 -6.07
N GLY A 217 -10.23 2.01 -5.77
CA GLY A 217 -9.38 2.62 -6.78
C GLY A 217 -8.83 1.62 -7.78
N VAL A 218 -8.28 0.49 -7.32
CA VAL A 218 -7.78 -0.59 -8.19
C VAL A 218 -8.89 -1.14 -9.07
N THR A 219 -10.05 -1.46 -8.50
CA THR A 219 -11.15 -2.04 -9.26
C THR A 219 -11.67 -1.06 -10.30
N LEU A 220 -11.87 0.22 -9.95
CA LEU A 220 -12.35 1.23 -10.89
C LEU A 220 -11.34 1.52 -12.00
N ILE A 221 -10.03 1.54 -11.71
CA ILE A 221 -9.01 1.65 -12.77
C ILE A 221 -9.13 0.47 -13.72
N GLN A 222 -9.23 -0.76 -13.20
CA GLN A 222 -9.36 -1.96 -14.03
C GLN A 222 -10.64 -1.96 -14.88
N THR A 223 -11.79 -1.55 -14.31
CA THR A 223 -13.05 -1.48 -15.05
C THR A 223 -13.04 -0.37 -16.10
N LEU A 224 -12.60 0.84 -15.75
CA LEU A 224 -12.48 1.97 -16.67
C LEU A 224 -11.49 1.69 -17.80
N PHE A 225 -10.36 1.06 -17.49
CA PHE A 225 -9.37 0.64 -18.47
C PHE A 225 -9.92 -0.42 -19.42
N SER A 226 -10.70 -1.38 -18.92
CA SER A 226 -11.37 -2.39 -19.76
C SER A 226 -12.44 -1.76 -20.66
N LYS A 227 -13.24 -0.82 -20.14
CA LYS A 227 -14.21 -0.04 -20.93
C LYS A 227 -13.53 0.81 -22.00
N LEU A 228 -12.39 1.41 -21.68
CA LEU A 228 -11.60 2.21 -22.62
C LEU A 228 -11.08 1.37 -23.80
N LEU A 229 -10.70 0.11 -23.56
CA LEU A 229 -10.21 -0.79 -24.60
C LEU A 229 -11.33 -1.37 -25.47
N GLY A 230 -12.53 -1.62 -24.91
CA GLY A 230 -13.65 -2.24 -25.64
C GLY A 230 -13.33 -3.65 -26.14
N SER A 231 -13.86 -4.07 -27.30
CA SER A 231 -13.60 -5.40 -27.92
C SER A 231 -12.24 -5.52 -28.66
N ARG A 232 -11.25 -4.70 -28.30
CA ARG A 232 -9.88 -4.75 -28.85
C ARG A 232 -9.07 -5.89 -28.22
N PRO A 233 -7.88 -6.27 -28.76
CA PRO A 233 -7.01 -7.25 -28.11
C PRO A 233 -6.55 -6.76 -26.72
N GLN A 234 -7.35 -7.08 -25.70
CA GLN A 234 -7.21 -6.62 -24.31
C GLN A 234 -6.03 -7.29 -23.58
N GLY A 235 -5.60 -8.47 -24.04
CA GLY A 235 -4.58 -9.27 -23.38
C GLY A 235 -3.24 -8.55 -23.16
N VAL A 236 -2.70 -7.87 -24.17
CA VAL A 236 -1.41 -7.18 -24.06
C VAL A 236 -1.49 -5.98 -23.10
N TRP A 237 -2.56 -5.20 -23.20
CA TRP A 237 -2.77 -4.01 -22.38
C TRP A 237 -3.09 -4.35 -20.92
N MET A 238 -3.90 -5.37 -20.70
CA MET A 238 -4.14 -5.92 -19.36
C MET A 238 -2.86 -6.50 -18.77
N GLY A 239 -2.05 -7.20 -19.59
CA GLY A 239 -0.74 -7.69 -19.21
C GLY A 239 0.23 -6.58 -18.80
N LEU A 240 0.26 -5.46 -19.54
CA LEU A 240 1.07 -4.29 -19.22
C LEU A 240 0.64 -3.64 -17.90
N MET A 241 -0.67 -3.50 -17.67
CA MET A 241 -1.21 -2.97 -16.41
C MET A 241 -0.84 -3.88 -15.23
N THR A 242 -1.06 -5.19 -15.35
CA THR A 242 -0.66 -6.16 -14.32
C THR A 242 0.85 -6.13 -14.09
N GLY A 243 1.64 -6.04 -15.16
CA GLY A 243 3.10 -5.91 -15.09
C GLY A 243 3.54 -4.66 -14.32
N ALA A 244 2.88 -3.51 -14.53
CA ALA A 244 3.11 -2.30 -13.74
C ALA A 244 2.79 -2.52 -12.25
N GLY A 245 1.71 -3.25 -11.96
CA GLY A 245 1.39 -3.67 -10.59
C GLY A 245 2.52 -4.49 -9.96
N CYS A 246 3.01 -5.54 -10.63
CA CYS A 246 4.12 -6.36 -10.14
C CYS A 246 5.41 -5.56 -9.96
N LEU A 247 5.73 -4.66 -10.91
CA LEU A 247 6.88 -3.77 -10.81
C LEU A 247 6.81 -2.89 -9.55
N SER A 248 5.63 -2.37 -9.22
CA SER A 248 5.43 -1.58 -8.00
C SER A 248 5.72 -2.37 -6.73
N ARG A 249 5.42 -3.68 -6.70
CA ARG A 249 5.69 -4.57 -5.55
C ARG A 249 7.18 -4.86 -5.39
N ILE A 250 7.92 -4.92 -6.49
CA ILE A 250 9.38 -5.11 -6.48
C ILE A 250 10.07 -3.82 -6.03
N MET A 251 9.64 -2.68 -6.58
CA MET A 251 10.26 -1.38 -6.30
C MET A 251 9.93 -0.83 -4.90
N GLY A 252 8.72 -1.07 -4.40
CA GLY A 252 8.23 -0.52 -3.13
C GLY A 252 9.20 -0.76 -1.96
N PRO A 253 9.49 -2.02 -1.61
CA PRO A 253 10.37 -2.35 -0.49
C PRO A 253 11.78 -1.79 -0.65
N VAL A 254 12.39 -1.87 -1.83
CA VAL A 254 13.79 -1.48 -2.03
C VAL A 254 13.98 0.03 -1.85
N PHE A 255 13.20 0.83 -2.58
CA PHE A 255 13.37 2.28 -2.56
C PHE A 255 12.90 2.88 -1.25
N VAL A 256 11.79 2.40 -0.70
CA VAL A 256 11.18 3.05 0.45
C VAL A 256 11.77 2.56 1.75
N THR A 257 12.25 1.32 1.86
CA THR A 257 13.03 0.91 3.05
C THR A 257 14.30 1.74 3.18
N TYR A 258 14.97 2.03 2.06
CA TYR A 258 16.14 2.93 2.07
C TYR A 258 15.78 4.34 2.56
N ILE A 259 14.70 4.92 2.04
CA ILE A 259 14.23 6.25 2.46
C ILE A 259 13.79 6.24 3.93
N TYR A 260 13.09 5.20 4.36
CA TYR A 260 12.64 5.03 5.74
C TYR A 260 13.81 4.93 6.71
N GLN A 261 14.80 4.09 6.43
CA GLN A 261 15.95 3.91 7.31
C GLN A 261 16.83 5.17 7.38
N THR A 262 16.95 5.93 6.29
CA THR A 262 17.85 7.09 6.23
C THR A 262 17.18 8.39 6.66
N TYR A 263 15.97 8.66 6.16
CA TYR A 263 15.28 9.94 6.34
C TYR A 263 14.07 9.84 7.29
N GLY A 264 13.61 8.63 7.62
CA GLY A 264 12.53 8.40 8.56
C GLY A 264 11.11 8.42 7.98
N THR A 265 10.13 8.47 8.87
CA THR A 265 8.70 8.37 8.55
C THR A 265 8.15 9.60 7.83
N ILE A 266 8.56 10.81 8.21
CA ILE A 266 8.06 12.06 7.62
C ILE A 266 8.35 12.10 6.11
N TRP A 267 9.56 11.77 5.70
CA TRP A 267 9.94 11.74 4.28
C TRP A 267 9.27 10.60 3.52
N THR A 268 9.17 9.42 4.14
CA THR A 268 8.50 8.25 3.56
C THR A 268 7.02 8.51 3.28
N PHE A 269 6.27 8.97 4.29
CA PHE A 269 4.85 9.28 4.14
C PHE A 269 4.61 10.57 3.35
N GLY A 270 5.50 11.55 3.45
CA GLY A 270 5.47 12.76 2.63
C GLY A 270 5.62 12.47 1.14
N LEU A 271 6.63 11.69 0.74
CA LEU A 271 6.86 11.33 -0.66
C LEU A 271 5.66 10.57 -1.25
N THR A 272 5.12 9.61 -0.50
CA THR A 272 3.97 8.81 -0.93
C THR A 272 2.70 9.64 -1.03
N ALA A 273 2.48 10.57 -0.09
CA ALA A 273 1.38 11.51 -0.17
C ALA A 273 1.51 12.47 -1.37
N ILE A 274 2.72 12.97 -1.67
CA ILE A 274 2.99 13.79 -2.86
C ILE A 274 2.67 13.00 -4.14
N MET A 275 3.10 11.74 -4.25
CA MET A 275 2.76 10.89 -5.39
C MET A 275 1.25 10.75 -5.57
N MET A 276 0.50 10.59 -4.47
CA MET A 276 -0.96 10.53 -4.50
C MET A 276 -1.61 11.85 -4.91
N VAL A 277 -1.11 12.99 -4.42
CA VAL A 277 -1.61 14.33 -4.81
C VAL A 277 -1.38 14.59 -6.30
N VAL A 278 -0.19 14.27 -6.80
CA VAL A 278 0.13 14.44 -8.23
C VAL A 278 -0.81 13.58 -9.08
N GLY A 279 -1.04 12.31 -8.70
CA GLY A 279 -2.00 11.44 -9.38
C GLY A 279 -3.44 11.98 -9.33
N LEU A 280 -3.86 12.50 -8.18
CA LEU A 280 -5.17 13.11 -7.99
C LEU A 280 -5.36 14.36 -8.83
N LEU A 281 -4.38 15.27 -8.85
CA LEU A 281 -4.42 16.49 -9.68
C LEU A 281 -4.40 16.14 -11.18
N TRP A 282 -3.62 15.14 -11.57
CA TRP A 282 -3.58 14.63 -12.95
C TRP A 282 -4.96 14.11 -13.38
N LEU A 283 -5.58 13.24 -12.56
CA LEU A 283 -6.91 12.72 -12.83
C LEU A 283 -7.98 13.81 -12.84
N LEU A 284 -7.90 14.80 -11.95
CA LEU A 284 -8.81 15.95 -11.94
C LEU A 284 -8.70 16.79 -13.21
N TYR A 285 -7.49 17.08 -13.66
CA TYR A 285 -7.23 17.88 -14.85
C TYR A 285 -7.74 17.17 -16.11
N PHE A 286 -7.45 15.88 -16.27
CA PHE A 286 -7.84 15.12 -17.46
C PHE A 286 -9.23 14.46 -17.34
N ARG A 287 -9.99 14.66 -16.25
CA ARG A 287 -11.24 13.94 -15.95
C ARG A 287 -12.21 13.84 -17.13
N ARG A 288 -12.39 14.94 -17.88
CA ARG A 288 -13.33 15.01 -19.02
C ARG A 288 -12.93 14.10 -20.18
N ARG A 289 -11.64 13.79 -20.29
CA ARG A 289 -11.08 12.93 -21.33
C ARG A 289 -11.01 11.46 -20.89
N LEU A 290 -10.95 11.20 -19.58
CA LEU A 290 -10.87 9.86 -19.02
C LEU A 290 -12.24 9.18 -18.87
N GLU A 291 -13.33 9.94 -18.83
CA GLU A 291 -14.70 9.39 -18.82
C GLU A 291 -14.95 8.62 -20.12
N PRO A 292 -15.08 7.27 -20.07
CA PRO A 292 -15.44 6.51 -21.25
C PRO A 292 -16.87 6.89 -21.65
N HIS A 293 -17.09 7.21 -22.93
CA HIS A 293 -18.44 7.34 -23.47
C HIS A 293 -19.15 6.00 -23.32
N ASP A 294 -20.26 5.96 -22.58
CA ASP A 294 -20.99 4.73 -22.32
C ASP A 294 -21.50 4.14 -23.64
N PRO A 295 -21.13 2.89 -24.00
CA PRO A 295 -21.68 2.22 -25.18
C PRO A 295 -23.19 2.00 -25.11
N TYR A 296 -23.78 2.11 -23.91
CA TYR A 296 -25.21 1.94 -23.67
C TYR A 296 -26.04 3.14 -24.13
N GLU A 297 -25.53 4.37 -24.09
CA GLU A 297 -26.25 5.55 -24.60
C GLU A 297 -26.46 5.44 -26.11
N GLY A 298 -25.42 5.10 -26.88
CA GLY A 298 -25.55 4.91 -28.33
C GLY A 298 -26.39 3.68 -28.72
N THR A 299 -26.52 2.68 -27.84
CA THR A 299 -27.38 1.51 -28.10
C THR A 299 -28.84 1.82 -27.79
N GLN A 300 -29.12 2.65 -26.78
CA GLN A 300 -30.47 3.10 -26.42
C GLN A 300 -30.97 4.13 -27.43
N GLU A 301 -30.19 5.16 -27.78
CA GLU A 301 -30.55 6.12 -28.83
C GLU A 301 -30.75 5.45 -30.19
N MET A 302 -29.90 4.47 -30.56
CA MET A 302 -30.09 3.70 -31.79
C MET A 302 -31.33 2.78 -31.73
N LYS A 303 -31.65 2.19 -30.58
CA LYS A 303 -32.89 1.41 -30.40
C LYS A 303 -34.12 2.31 -30.48
N ASP A 304 -34.06 3.49 -29.87
CA ASP A 304 -35.13 4.48 -29.88
C ASP A 304 -35.32 5.01 -31.31
N LEU A 305 -34.24 5.33 -32.05
CA LEU A 305 -34.29 5.74 -33.46
C LEU A 305 -34.79 4.62 -34.40
N VAL A 306 -34.44 3.36 -34.14
CA VAL A 306 -34.97 2.22 -34.92
C VAL A 306 -36.47 2.03 -34.64
N SER A 307 -36.90 2.14 -33.37
CA SER A 307 -38.32 2.04 -33.01
C SER A 307 -39.17 3.17 -33.62
N ILE A 308 -38.63 4.39 -33.73
CA ILE A 308 -39.29 5.53 -34.37
C ILE A 308 -39.43 5.30 -35.89
N ASN A 309 -38.38 4.78 -36.54
CA ASN A 309 -38.40 4.50 -37.98
C ASN A 309 -39.34 3.34 -38.36
N ASP A 310 -39.43 2.31 -37.52
CA ASP A 310 -40.35 1.19 -37.74
C ASP A 310 -41.80 1.63 -37.52
N GLY A 311 -42.08 2.48 -36.52
CA GLY A 311 -43.40 3.10 -36.33
C GLY A 311 -43.82 4.06 -37.46
N GLN A 312 -42.87 4.78 -38.08
CA GLN A 312 -43.16 5.63 -39.25
C GLN A 312 -43.48 4.82 -40.52
N LYS A 313 -42.95 3.61 -40.66
CA LYS A 313 -43.24 2.74 -41.82
C LYS A 313 -44.63 2.12 -41.76
N GLU A 314 -45.12 1.77 -40.57
CA GLU A 314 -46.48 1.23 -40.38
C GLU A 314 -47.58 2.28 -40.62
N LEU A 315 -47.28 3.57 -40.47
CA LEU A 315 -48.23 4.66 -40.74
C LEU A 315 -48.32 5.06 -42.23
N LEU A 316 -47.39 4.59 -43.07
CA LEU A 316 -47.29 4.90 -44.50
C LEU A 316 -47.68 3.71 -45.41
N SER A 317 -48.12 2.59 -44.83
CA SER A 317 -48.68 1.42 -45.52
C SER A 317 -50.19 1.32 -45.31
#